data_AF-A0A3M0XWA4-F1
#
_entry.id   AF-A0A3M0XWA4-F1
#
_cell.length_a   1.000
_cell.length_b   1.000
_cell.length_c   1.000
_cell.angle_alpha   90.00
_cell.angle_beta   90.00
_cell.angle_gamma   90.00
#
_symmetry.space_group_name_H-M   'P 1'
#
loop_
_entity.id
_entity.type
_entity.pdbx_description
1 polymer ?
#
loop_
_entity_poly.entity_id
_entity_poly.type
_entity_poly.pdbx_seq_one_letter_code
_entity_poly.pdbx_strand_id
1 'polypeptide(L)'
;MDPLYRFTPWDHVVLGEKLRGCRGAVMGLLAAAPPESETSRIARETIAAVDRLRSEMDCHLHITRALRRDPRRLTRHIYTGATHFSGCLATEEERSEDDFAGWELED
;
A
#
# COMPACT_ATOMS: atom_id res chain seq x y z
N MET A 1 -3.83 -2.86 27.58
CA MET A 1 -4.37 -3.19 26.24
C MET A 1 -3.24 -3.82 25.46
N ASP A 2 -3.45 -4.97 24.81
CA ASP A 2 -2.40 -5.61 23.99
C ASP A 2 -2.03 -4.66 22.83
N PRO A 3 -0.73 -4.32 22.63
CA PRO A 3 -0.28 -3.41 21.58
C PRO A 3 -0.77 -3.77 20.18
N LEU A 4 -1.02 -5.05 19.91
CA LEU A 4 -1.57 -5.55 18.64
C LEU A 4 -2.96 -4.96 18.33
N TYR A 5 -3.78 -4.62 19.32
CA TYR A 5 -5.15 -4.13 19.11
C TYR A 5 -5.26 -2.60 19.11
N ARG A 6 -4.13 -1.90 19.05
CA ARG A 6 -4.11 -0.43 19.06
C ARG A 6 -4.66 0.19 17.77
N PHE A 7 -4.55 -0.52 16.65
CA PHE A 7 -5.07 -0.07 15.36
C PHE A 7 -6.51 -0.53 15.13
N THR A 8 -7.39 0.43 14.90
CA THR A 8 -8.74 0.18 14.41
C THR A 8 -8.72 -0.05 12.89
N PRO A 9 -9.80 -0.59 12.29
CA PRO A 9 -9.89 -0.71 10.83
C PRO A 9 -9.80 0.63 10.12
N TRP A 10 -10.33 1.69 10.73
CA TRP A 10 -10.25 3.02 10.15
C TRP A 10 -8.79 3.49 10.11
N ASP A 11 -8.00 3.22 11.15
CA ASP A 11 -6.57 3.53 11.14
C ASP A 11 -5.85 2.77 10.02
N HIS A 12 -6.26 1.54 9.73
CA HIS A 12 -5.73 0.77 8.61
C HIS A 12 -6.13 1.36 7.25
N VAL A 13 -7.36 1.84 7.08
CA VAL A 13 -7.81 2.56 5.86
C VAL A 13 -6.98 3.83 5.65
N VAL A 14 -6.88 4.69 6.67
CA VAL A 14 -6.11 5.93 6.60
C VAL A 14 -4.64 5.66 6.33
N LEU A 15 -4.06 4.63 6.95
CA LEU A 15 -2.67 4.26 6.68
C LEU A 15 -2.48 3.70 5.26
N GLY A 16 -3.42 2.89 4.77
CA GLY A 16 -3.41 2.37 3.41
C GLY A 16 -3.41 3.48 2.36
N GLU A 17 -4.30 4.46 2.52
CA GLU A 17 -4.40 5.64 1.65
C GLU A 17 -3.09 6.44 1.65
N LYS A 18 -2.50 6.72 2.81
CA LYS A 18 -1.22 7.43 2.93
C LYS A 18 -0.06 6.69 2.28
N LEU A 19 0.01 5.37 2.46
CA LEU A 19 1.04 4.55 1.82
C LEU A 19 0.89 4.55 0.30
N ARG A 20 -0.35 4.50 -0.21
CA ARG A 20 -0.66 4.64 -1.64
C ARG A 20 -0.18 5.98 -2.18
N GLY A 21 -0.53 7.09 -1.52
CA GLY A 21 -0.09 8.43 -1.90
C GLY A 21 1.43 8.57 -1.89
N CYS A 22 2.09 8.07 -0.85
CA CYS A 22 3.55 8.07 -0.73
C CYS A 22 4.21 7.30 -1.88
N ARG A 23 3.75 6.08 -2.15
CA ARG A 23 4.25 5.24 -3.23
C ARG A 23 4.09 5.93 -4.59
N GLY A 24 2.91 6.48 -4.88
CA GLY A 24 2.62 7.20 -6.11
C GLY A 24 3.55 8.41 -6.31
N ALA A 25 3.78 9.21 -5.26
CA ALA A 25 4.69 10.35 -5.31
C ALA A 25 6.13 9.92 -5.62
N VAL A 26 6.63 8.85 -4.98
CA VAL A 26 7.99 8.33 -5.21
C VAL A 26 8.13 7.73 -6.61
N MET A 27 7.09 7.06 -7.12
CA MET A 27 7.07 6.60 -8.51
C MET A 27 7.11 7.77 -9.51
N GLY A 28 6.42 8.87 -9.21
CA GLY A 28 6.53 10.11 -9.99
C GLY A 28 7.96 10.66 -10.01
N LEU A 29 8.65 10.65 -8.87
CA LEU A 29 10.07 11.03 -8.78
C LEU A 29 10.95 10.08 -9.60
N LEU A 30 10.73 8.77 -9.52
CA LEU A 30 11.49 7.77 -10.28
C LEU A 30 11.32 7.95 -11.79
N ALA A 31 10.11 8.29 -12.25
CA ALA A 31 9.83 8.53 -13.67
C ALA A 31 10.53 9.79 -14.21
N ALA A 32 10.72 10.81 -13.36
CA ALA A 32 11.37 12.06 -13.73
C ALA A 32 12.91 12.05 -13.54
N ALA A 33 13.44 11.12 -12.74
CA ALA A 33 14.86 11.05 -12.42
C ALA A 33 15.69 10.44 -13.57
N PRO A 34 16.94 10.91 -13.80
CA PRO A 34 17.83 10.26 -14.75
C PRO A 34 18.05 8.78 -14.37
N PRO A 35 18.13 7.87 -15.36
CA PRO A 35 18.47 6.47 -15.11
C PRO A 35 19.79 6.35 -14.34
N GLU A 36 19.86 5.41 -13.40
CA GLU A 36 21.07 5.13 -12.58
C GLU A 36 21.58 6.29 -11.70
N SER A 37 20.85 7.40 -11.63
CA SER A 37 21.15 8.46 -10.66
C SER A 37 20.93 7.98 -9.22
N GLU A 38 21.61 8.64 -8.28
CA GLU A 38 21.40 8.42 -6.84
C GLU A 38 19.92 8.57 -6.46
N THR A 39 19.24 9.57 -7.03
CA THR A 39 17.79 9.79 -6.87
C THR A 39 16.97 8.58 -7.33
N SER A 40 17.30 8.01 -8.50
CA SER A 40 16.64 6.80 -9.01
C SER A 40 16.86 5.59 -8.10
N ARG A 41 18.06 5.44 -7.51
CA ARG A 41 18.34 4.38 -6.54
C ARG A 41 17.50 4.54 -5.27
N ILE A 42 17.54 5.72 -4.67
CA ILE A 42 16.79 6.05 -3.44
C ILE A 42 15.29 5.85 -3.67
N ALA A 43 14.76 6.27 -4.81
CA ALA A 43 13.35 6.10 -5.13
C ALA A 43 12.95 4.61 -5.22
N ARG A 44 13.76 3.76 -5.86
CA ARG A 44 13.51 2.31 -5.91
C ARG A 44 13.55 1.66 -4.53
N GLU A 45 14.54 2.00 -3.72
CA GLU A 45 14.66 1.50 -2.34
C GLU A 45 13.47 1.93 -1.48
N THR A 46 13.02 3.17 -1.65
CA THR A 46 11.87 3.72 -0.93
C THR A 46 10.57 3.02 -1.34
N ILE A 47 10.35 2.78 -2.64
CA ILE A 47 9.19 2.01 -3.13
C ILE A 47 9.19 0.61 -2.50
N ALA A 48 10.35 -0.08 -2.51
CA ALA A 48 10.46 -1.41 -1.91
C ALA A 48 10.18 -1.41 -0.41
N ALA A 49 10.62 -0.38 0.33
CA ALA A 49 10.31 -0.23 1.75
C ALA A 49 8.82 0.00 2.01
N VAL A 50 8.16 0.83 1.18
CA VAL A 50 6.71 1.07 1.27
C VAL A 50 5.92 -0.19 0.94
N ASP A 51 6.31 -0.96 -0.08
CA ASP A 51 5.65 -2.22 -0.45
C ASP A 51 5.81 -3.30 0.64
N ARG A 52 6.96 -3.32 1.32
CA ARG A 52 7.16 -4.17 2.50
C ARG A 52 6.26 -3.76 3.66
N LEU A 53 6.18 -2.46 3.96
CA LEU A 53 5.31 -1.94 5.03
C LEU A 53 3.82 -2.23 4.73
N ARG A 54 3.40 -2.06 3.48
CA ARG A 54 2.07 -2.46 2.99
C ARG A 54 1.78 -3.93 3.33
N SER A 55 2.72 -4.82 3.05
CA SER A 55 2.60 -6.26 3.32
C SER A 55 2.54 -6.57 4.81
N GLU A 56 3.37 -5.92 5.63
CA GLU A 56 3.37 -6.09 7.09
C GLU A 56 2.06 -5.61 7.72
N MET A 57 1.50 -4.50 7.25
CA MET A 57 0.22 -3.98 7.74
C MET A 57 -0.98 -4.82 7.31
N ASP A 58 -0.93 -5.45 6.13
CA ASP A 58 -1.95 -6.41 5.69
C ASP A 58 -1.95 -7.65 6.60
N CYS A 59 -0.77 -8.20 6.91
CA CYS A 59 -0.62 -9.26 7.89
C CYS A 59 -1.16 -8.86 9.27
N HIS A 60 -0.83 -7.65 9.74
CA HIS A 60 -1.32 -7.13 11.02
C HIS A 60 -2.85 -7.06 11.06
N LEU A 61 -3.48 -6.55 9.99
CA LEU A 61 -4.92 -6.46 9.87
C LEU A 61 -5.59 -7.84 9.98
N HIS A 62 -5.02 -8.86 9.32
CA HIS A 62 -5.54 -10.23 9.36
C HIS A 62 -5.33 -10.93 10.72
N ILE A 63 -4.24 -10.65 11.43
CA ILE A 63 -3.96 -11.19 12.76
C ILE A 63 -4.94 -10.60 13.79
N THR A 64 -5.20 -9.30 13.71
CA THR A 64 -5.97 -8.57 14.72
C THR A 64 -7.48 -8.64 14.50
N ARG A 65 -7.93 -9.08 13.31
CA ARG A 65 -9.35 -9.21 12.96
C ARG A 65 -9.72 -10.62 12.54
N ALA A 66 -10.55 -11.27 13.36
CA ALA A 66 -11.21 -12.51 12.97
C ALA A 66 -12.10 -12.29 11.74
N LEU A 67 -11.93 -13.12 10.69
CA LEU A 67 -12.70 -13.09 9.44
C LEU A 67 -14.23 -13.09 9.63
N ARG A 68 -14.73 -13.65 10.75
CA ARG A 68 -16.16 -13.62 11.10
C ARG A 68 -16.72 -12.21 11.36
N ARG A 69 -15.85 -11.24 11.67
CA ARG A 69 -16.21 -9.83 11.89
C ARG A 69 -16.14 -8.98 10.61
N ASP A 70 -15.85 -9.59 9.47
CA ASP A 70 -15.84 -8.92 8.15
C ASP A 70 -16.69 -9.69 7.12
N PRO A 71 -18.02 -9.68 7.27
CA PRO A 71 -18.92 -10.42 6.38
C PRO A 71 -18.89 -9.91 4.93
N ARG A 72 -18.44 -8.67 4.73
CA ARG A 72 -18.33 -8.02 3.41
C ARG A 72 -16.92 -8.13 2.81
N ARG A 73 -15.97 -8.75 3.52
CA ARG A 73 -14.56 -8.91 3.10
C ARG A 73 -13.87 -7.59 2.78
N LEU A 74 -14.28 -6.50 3.43
CA LEU A 74 -13.75 -5.15 3.20
C LEU A 74 -12.27 -5.04 3.58
N THR A 75 -11.79 -5.82 4.54
CA THR A 75 -10.38 -5.77 4.97
C THR A 75 -9.42 -6.14 3.84
N ARG A 76 -9.86 -6.97 2.89
CA ARG A 76 -9.08 -7.36 1.70
C ARG A 76 -8.91 -6.25 0.68
N HIS A 77 -9.57 -5.11 0.88
CA HIS A 77 -9.45 -3.97 -0.03
C HIS A 77 -8.59 -2.84 0.56
N ILE A 78 -8.10 -3.00 1.80
CA ILE A 78 -7.39 -1.93 2.51
C ILE A 78 -5.94 -1.83 2.04
N TYR A 79 -5.20 -2.95 2.05
CA TYR A 79 -3.81 -2.99 1.57
C TYR A 79 -3.67 -3.79 0.28
N THR A 80 -4.70 -4.52 -0.13
CA THR A 80 -4.70 -5.29 -1.37
C THR A 80 -5.80 -4.80 -2.30
N GLY A 81 -5.56 -4.94 -3.59
CA GLY A 81 -6.48 -4.57 -4.66
C GLY A 81 -7.31 -5.74 -5.17
N ALA A 82 -8.22 -5.53 -6.12
CA ALA A 82 -8.92 -6.66 -6.76
C ALA A 82 -7.96 -7.51 -7.62
N THR A 83 -6.92 -6.87 -8.16
CA THR A 83 -5.82 -7.47 -8.93
C THR A 83 -4.55 -7.54 -8.07
N HIS A 84 -4.03 -8.76 -7.88
CA HIS A 84 -2.75 -9.00 -7.20
C HIS A 84 -1.61 -8.97 -8.23
N PHE A 85 -0.83 -7.88 -8.29
CA PHE A 85 0.39 -7.84 -9.10
C PHE A 85 1.63 -8.20 -8.29
N SER A 86 2.24 -9.34 -8.65
CA SER A 86 3.61 -9.69 -8.26
C SER A 86 4.54 -9.31 -9.41
N GLY A 87 4.88 -8.03 -9.51
CA GLY A 87 5.69 -7.53 -10.61
C GLY A 87 6.15 -6.11 -10.34
N CYS A 88 7.39 -5.81 -10.71
CA CYS A 88 7.94 -4.46 -10.65
C CYS A 88 7.09 -3.55 -11.54
N LEU A 89 6.23 -2.72 -10.93
CA LEU A 89 5.30 -1.80 -11.59
C LEU A 89 6.07 -0.64 -12.23
N ALA A 90 6.81 -0.96 -13.30
CA ALA A 90 7.78 -0.06 -13.92
C ALA A 90 7.12 0.89 -14.92
N THR A 91 6.01 0.49 -15.52
CA THR A 91 5.28 1.28 -16.53
C THR A 91 4.13 2.08 -15.92
N GLU A 92 3.64 3.09 -16.63
CA GLU A 92 2.48 3.89 -16.19
C GLU A 92 1.17 3.09 -16.28
N GLU A 93 1.01 2.27 -17.33
CA GLU A 93 -0.11 1.33 -17.43
C GLU A 93 -0.14 0.32 -16.28
N GLU A 94 0.98 -0.33 -15.94
CA GLU A 94 1.04 -1.26 -14.80
C GLU A 94 0.70 -0.57 -13.47
N ARG A 95 1.13 0.68 -13.29
CA ARG A 95 0.79 1.48 -12.10
C ARG A 95 -0.70 1.82 -12.03
N SER A 96 -1.36 2.01 -13.17
CA SER A 96 -2.80 2.28 -13.23
C SER A 96 -3.66 1.07 -12.86
N GLU A 97 -3.08 -0.14 -12.93
CA GLU A 97 -3.74 -1.41 -12.57
C GLU A 97 -3.45 -1.85 -11.11
N ASP A 98 -2.60 -1.12 -10.38
CA ASP A 98 -2.36 -1.36 -8.94
C ASP A 98 -3.50 -0.76 -8.13
N ASP A 99 -4.47 -1.61 -7.81
CA ASP A 99 -5.61 -1.33 -6.92
C ASP A 99 -5.17 -1.17 -5.43
N PHE A 100 -3.96 -0.70 -5.16
CA PHE A 100 -3.48 -0.45 -3.80
C PHE A 100 -4.43 0.51 -3.08
N ALA A 101 -5.01 0.08 -1.97
CA ALA A 101 -5.83 0.91 -1.09
C ALA A 101 -6.86 1.74 -1.88
N GLY A 102 -7.67 1.06 -2.70
CA GLY A 102 -8.69 1.68 -3.57
C GLY A 102 -9.83 2.41 -2.86
N TRP A 103 -9.66 2.77 -1.58
CA TRP A 103 -10.58 3.62 -0.84
C TRP A 103 -10.19 5.08 -1.07
N GLU A 104 -11.09 5.86 -1.65
CA GLU A 104 -10.97 7.32 -1.64
C GLU A 104 -11.52 7.84 -0.31
N LEU A 105 -10.71 8.61 0.42
CA LEU A 105 -11.17 9.34 1.59
C LEU A 105 -11.80 10.64 1.09
N GLU A 106 -13.04 10.92 1.50
CA GLU A 106 -13.65 12.24 1.32
C GLU A 106 -12.95 13.24 2.26
N ASP A 107 -12.65 14.44 1.76
CA ASP A 107 -12.01 15.55 2.50
C ASP A 107 -12.85 16.08 3.68
#